data_AF-A0A6B3HIE4-F1
#
_entry.id   AF-A0A6B3HIE4-F1
#
_cell.length_a   1.000
_cell.length_b   1.000
_cell.length_c   1.000
_cell.angle_alpha   90.00
_cell.angle_beta   90.00
_cell.angle_gamma   90.00
#
_symmetry.space_group_name_H-M   'P 1'
#
loop_
_entity.id
_entity.type
_entity.pdbx_description
1 polymer ?
#
loop_
_entity_poly.entity_id
_entity_poly.type
_entity_poly.pdbx_seq_one_letter_code
_entity_poly.pdbx_strand_id
1 'polypeptide(L)' 'NLDCIMLPKVQDAQQVVALDLLLTQIEKTMGFEVGKIGIEAQIENAKGLVNIDDIAAASPRLETLIFGPADFMASINMK' A
#
# COMPACT_ATOMS: atom_id res chain seq x y z
N ASN A 1 -1.69 7.49 19.00
CA ASN A 1 -1.63 6.09 18.59
C ASN A 1 -1.76 6.08 17.07
N LEU A 2 -0.88 5.39 16.35
CA LEU A 2 -0.90 5.29 14.89
C LEU A 2 -1.16 3.82 14.55
N ASP A 3 -2.23 3.56 13.81
CA ASP A 3 -2.70 2.19 13.54
C ASP A 3 -2.43 1.77 12.09
N CYS A 4 -2.50 2.69 11.11
CA CYS A 4 -2.31 2.36 9.70
C CYS A 4 -1.67 3.52 8.91
N ILE A 5 -0.99 3.20 7.80
CA ILE A 5 -0.43 4.17 6.84
C ILE A 5 -0.98 3.91 5.44
N MET A 6 -1.48 4.98 4.82
CA MET A 6 -1.84 5.01 3.40
C MET A 6 -0.57 5.06 2.53
N LEU A 7 -0.44 4.12 1.60
CA LEU A 7 0.54 4.13 0.52
C LEU A 7 -0.18 4.52 -0.79
N PRO A 8 -0.03 5.76 -1.28
CA PRO A 8 -0.71 6.20 -2.50
C PRO A 8 -0.04 5.66 -3.77
N LYS A 9 -0.77 5.64 -4.88
CA LYS A 9 -0.25 5.34 -6.23
C LYS A 9 0.51 4.01 -6.34
N VAL A 10 0.05 2.96 -5.65
CA VAL A 10 0.69 1.65 -5.73
C VAL A 10 0.50 1.05 -7.12
N GLN A 11 1.61 0.58 -7.70
CA GLN A 11 1.70 -0.02 -9.02
C GLN A 11 2.34 -1.41 -8.98
N ASP A 12 2.98 -1.75 -7.88
CA ASP A 12 3.82 -2.93 -7.76
C ASP A 12 3.89 -3.43 -6.31
N ALA A 13 3.84 -4.76 -6.14
CA ALA A 13 3.98 -5.43 -4.85
C ALA A 13 5.27 -5.04 -4.10
N GLN A 14 6.37 -4.78 -4.81
CA GLN A 14 7.63 -4.37 -4.18
C GLN A 14 7.52 -3.04 -3.42
N GLN A 15 6.58 -2.16 -3.79
CA GLN A 15 6.34 -0.92 -3.04
C GLN A 15 5.73 -1.19 -1.66
N VAL A 16 4.83 -2.17 -1.57
CA VAL A 16 4.25 -2.63 -0.29
C VAL A 16 5.31 -3.33 0.56
N VAL A 17 6.12 -4.21 -0.04
CA VAL A 17 7.24 -4.89 0.65
C VAL A 17 8.25 -3.88 1.20
N ALA A 18 8.57 -2.84 0.43
CA ALA A 18 9.47 -1.78 0.87
C ALA A 18 8.89 -1.02 2.07
N LEU A 19 7.60 -0.70 2.05
CA LEU A 19 6.94 -0.03 3.19
C LEU A 19 6.90 -0.93 4.43
N ASP A 20 6.56 -2.21 4.29
CA ASP A 20 6.59 -3.19 5.39
C ASP A 20 7.97 -3.21 6.07
N LEU A 21 9.05 -3.27 5.29
CA LEU A 21 10.41 -3.26 5.81
C LEU A 21 10.71 -2.00 6.64
N LEU A 22 10.28 -0.82 6.15
CA LEU A 22 10.46 0.44 6.86
C LEU A 22 9.62 0.50 8.15
N LEU A 23 8.35 0.07 8.10
CA LEU A 23 7.48 0.02 9.28
C LEU A 23 8.05 -0.94 10.33
N THR A 24 8.54 -2.10 9.91
CA THR A 24 9.21 -3.07 10.79
C THR A 24 10.43 -2.46 11.49
N GLN A 25 11.23 -1.66 10.78
CA GLN A 25 12.37 -0.96 11.38
C GLN A 25 11.91 0.07 12.41
N ILE A 26 10.91 0.88 12.06
CA ILE A 26 10.34 1.90 12.96
C ILE A 26 9.78 1.26 14.23
N GLU A 27 8.97 0.21 14.10
CA GLU A 27 8.38 -0.50 15.24
C GLU A 27 9.46 -1.05 16.18
N LYS A 28 10.50 -1.68 15.63
CA LYS A 28 11.64 -2.17 16.43
C LYS A 28 12.35 -1.03 17.15
N THR A 29 12.63 0.08 16.47
CA THR A 29 13.27 1.25 17.08
C THR A 29 12.43 1.88 18.18
N MET A 30 11.11 1.88 18.02
CA MET A 30 10.17 2.47 18.98
C MET A 30 9.73 1.50 20.09
N GLY A 31 10.13 0.23 20.04
CA GLY A 31 9.71 -0.80 20.99
C GLY A 31 8.27 -1.25 20.82
N PHE A 32 7.70 -1.14 19.61
CA PHE A 32 6.37 -1.63 19.27
C PHE A 32 6.41 -3.09 18.84
N GLU A 33 5.26 -3.77 18.95
CA GLU A 33 5.06 -5.08 18.34
C GLU A 33 5.24 -5.00 16.82
N VAL A 34 5.98 -5.95 16.25
CA VAL A 34 6.20 -6.00 14.80
C VAL A 34 4.90 -6.42 14.12
N GLY A 35 4.41 -5.62 13.19
CA GLY A 35 3.11 -5.83 12.54
C GLY A 35 2.02 -4.89 13.06
N LYS A 36 2.29 -4.08 14.08
CA LYS A 36 1.31 -3.18 14.70
C LYS A 36 0.73 -2.14 13.74
N ILE A 37 1.56 -1.58 12.86
CA ILE A 37 1.15 -0.56 11.90
C ILE A 37 0.76 -1.25 10.58
N GLY A 38 -0.52 -1.14 10.22
CA GLY A 38 -1.09 -1.64 8.97
C GLY A 38 -0.76 -0.79 7.74
N ILE A 39 -1.09 -1.31 6.56
CA ILE A 39 -0.94 -0.64 5.27
C ILE A 39 -2.28 -0.59 4.53
N GLU A 40 -2.64 0.60 4.08
CA GLU A 40 -3.71 0.85 3.11
C GLU A 40 -3.08 1.18 1.75
N ALA A 41 -3.21 0.30 0.75
CA ALA A 41 -2.66 0.57 -0.57
C ALA A 41 -3.71 1.20 -1.49
N GLN A 42 -3.38 2.37 -2.03
CA GLN A 42 -4.24 3.08 -2.97
C GLN A 42 -3.88 2.72 -4.41
N ILE A 43 -4.85 2.16 -5.14
CA ILE A 43 -4.77 1.82 -6.55
C ILE A 43 -5.35 2.96 -7.38
N GLU A 44 -4.48 3.64 -8.12
CA GLU A 44 -4.80 4.90 -8.79
C GLU A 44 -4.36 4.93 -10.26
N ASN A 45 -3.94 3.79 -10.82
CA ASN A 45 -3.63 3.69 -12.25
C ASN A 45 -3.81 2.28 -12.81
N ALA A 46 -3.78 2.19 -14.15
CA ALA A 46 -3.94 0.93 -14.87
C ALA A 46 -2.94 -0.15 -14.44
N LYS A 47 -1.68 0.21 -14.21
CA LYS A 47 -0.64 -0.75 -13.80
C LYS A 47 -0.94 -1.35 -12.43
N GLY A 48 -1.30 -0.50 -11.45
CA GLY A 48 -1.72 -0.96 -10.13
C GLY A 48 -2.94 -1.87 -10.17
N LEU A 49 -3.91 -1.56 -11.05
CA LEU A 49 -5.08 -2.41 -11.22
C LEU A 49 -4.76 -3.76 -11.86
N VAL A 50 -3.84 -3.80 -12.84
CA VAL A 50 -3.38 -5.06 -13.46
C VAL A 50 -2.64 -5.94 -12.45
N ASN A 51 -1.88 -5.34 -11.54
CA ASN A 51 -1.05 -6.05 -10.55
C ASN A 51 -1.75 -6.24 -9.19
N ILE A 52 -3.08 -6.09 -9.13
CA ILE A 52 -3.81 -5.95 -7.86
C ILE A 52 -3.68 -7.16 -6.94
N ASP A 53 -3.66 -8.37 -7.50
CA ASP A 53 -3.55 -9.61 -6.72
C ASP A 53 -2.15 -9.75 -6.08
N ASP A 54 -1.10 -9.42 -6.83
CA ASP A 54 0.27 -9.43 -6.31
C ASP A 54 0.45 -8.35 -5.23
N ILE A 55 -0.15 -7.17 -5.42
CA ILE A 55 -0.17 -6.10 -4.41
C ILE A 55 -0.91 -6.58 -3.15
N ALA A 56 -2.07 -7.23 -3.32
CA ALA A 56 -2.89 -7.75 -2.22
C ALA A 56 -2.13 -8.78 -1.38
N ALA A 57 -1.32 -9.63 -2.01
CA ALA A 57 -0.55 -10.68 -1.36
C ALA A 57 0.82 -10.22 -0.82
N ALA A 58 1.22 -8.97 -1.06
CA ALA A 58 2.59 -8.51 -0.85
C ALA A 58 3.03 -8.44 0.61
N SER A 59 2.11 -8.27 1.56
CA SER A 59 2.43 -8.18 2.99
C SER A 59 1.24 -8.60 3.87
N PRO A 60 1.47 -9.29 4.99
CA PRO A 60 0.42 -9.54 5.99
C PRO A 60 -0.09 -8.27 6.68
N ARG A 61 0.61 -7.13 6.55
CA ARG A 61 0.16 -5.82 7.06
C ARG A 61 -0.89 -5.16 6.18
N LEU A 62 -1.11 -5.65 4.97
CA LEU A 62 -2.02 -5.00 4.04
C LEU A 62 -3.46 -5.24 4.50
N GLU A 63 -4.11 -4.17 4.97
CA GLU A 63 -5.46 -4.24 5.54
C GLU A 63 -6.53 -3.95 4.49
N THR A 64 -6.25 -3.03 3.56
CA THR A 64 -7.24 -2.58 2.58
C THR A 64 -6.57 -2.17 1.26
N LEU A 65 -7.29 -2.43 0.16
CA LEU A 65 -7.06 -1.84 -1.16
C LEU A 65 -8.08 -0.74 -1.42
N ILE A 66 -7.61 0.47 -1.73
CA ILE A 66 -8.45 1.64 -1.92
C ILE A 66 -8.39 2.05 -3.39
N PHE A 67 -9.54 2.11 -4.06
CA PHE A 67 -9.60 2.58 -5.44
C PHE A 67 -9.67 4.11 -5.48
N GLY A 68 -8.69 4.76 -6.13
CA GLY A 68 -8.65 6.21 -6.34
C GLY A 68 -9.12 6.58 -7.75
N PRO A 69 -10.42 6.86 -7.97
CA PRO A 69 -10.99 6.98 -9.31
C PRO A 69 -10.50 8.20 -10.08
N ALA A 70 -10.28 9.34 -9.41
CA ALA A 70 -9.87 10.57 -10.09
C ALA A 70 -8.49 10.42 -10.75
N ASP A 71 -7.50 9.95 -10.00
CA ASP A 71 -6.16 9.69 -10.51
C ASP A 71 -6.15 8.51 -11.48
N PHE A 72 -7.00 7.50 -11.27
CA PHE A 72 -7.18 6.39 -12.21
C PHE A 72 -7.68 6.88 -13.57
N MET A 73 -8.74 7.69 -13.60
CA MET A 73 -9.30 8.27 -14.82
C MET A 73 -8.24 9.10 -15.55
N ALA A 74 -7.48 9.93 -14.82
CA ALA A 74 -6.37 10.69 -15.38
C ALA A 74 -5.30 9.77 -15.98
N SER A 75 -4.96 8.66 -15.31
CA SER A 75 -3.93 7.72 -15.75
C SER A 75 -4.24 7.02 -17.08
N ILE A 76 -5.53 6.81 -17.39
CA ILE A 76 -5.98 6.16 -18.62
C ILE A 76 -6.49 7.15 -19.67
N ASN A 77 -6.30 8.46 -19.46
CA ASN A 77 -6.82 9.53 -20.32
C ASN A 77 -8.35 9.44 -20.56
N MET A 78 -9.11 9.01 -19.53
CA MET A 78 -10.57 9.04 -19.57
C MET A 78 -11.05 10.50 -19.58
N LYS A 79 -12.07 10.80 -20.39
CA LYS A 79 -12.68 12.14 -20.50
C LYS A 79 -14.10 12.15 -19.98
#